data_AF-A0A1R3KEF7-F1
#
_entry.id   AF-A0A1R3KEF7-F1
#
_cell.length_a   1.000
_cell.length_b   1.000
_cell.length_c   1.000
_cell.angle_alpha   90.00
_cell.angle_beta   90.00
_cell.angle_gamma   90.00
#
_symmetry.space_group_name_H-M   'P 1'
#
loop_
_entity.id
_entity.type
_entity.pdbx_description
1 polymer ?
#
loop_
_entity_poly.entity_id
_entity_poly.type
_entity_poly.pdbx_seq_one_letter_code
_entity_poly.pdbx_strand_id
1 'polypeptide(L)'
;MQKLLQCPLSNQTKPLSSFFFLSFSKTTYDPPFSPTSKPLKPAKPKPKPPDHTPNPNPSVPLKSNLPFDFRHSYSESDPILEPIGFRETKRFSPFGPRKLDREWTGTSAPARDDEIDSVRFEEERKRVLGEPLTAEEVAELVEKYRHSDCARQINLGKDGVTHNMLDDIHNHWKRAEAVRIKCLGVPTLDMDNVCFHLEDKAGGKIIYRHINVLLLYRGRNYDPKNRPVIPLMLWKPYPPIYPRLVKNVADGLTFEETKEMRNRGLNSPALMKLTRNGVYVNVVARVREAFQTEEVVRLDCTHVGTSDCKRIGVKLRDLVPCLPILFKDEQIILWRGKRHLEENSDNSDANVKSVDT
;
A
#
# COMPACT_ATOMS: atom_id res chain seq x y z
N MET A 1 -56.55 39.25 17.19
CA MET A 1 -56.18 38.00 17.87
C MET A 1 -54.69 37.76 17.66
N GLN A 2 -54.00 37.32 18.72
CA GLN A 2 -52.55 37.29 19.02
C GLN A 2 -51.66 36.88 17.81
N LYS A 3 -50.64 37.59 17.32
CA LYS A 3 -49.39 38.24 17.82
C LYS A 3 -48.28 37.29 18.31
N LEU A 4 -47.21 37.26 17.50
CA LEU A 4 -45.88 36.66 17.65
C LEU A 4 -45.15 37.06 18.93
N LEU A 5 -44.41 36.11 19.51
CA LEU A 5 -43.50 36.31 20.64
C LEU A 5 -42.05 36.14 20.19
N GLN A 6 -41.26 37.18 20.45
CA GLN A 6 -39.79 37.22 20.42
C GLN A 6 -39.38 38.01 21.67
N CYS A 7 -38.40 37.52 22.43
CA CYS A 7 -37.87 38.19 23.63
C CYS A 7 -36.32 38.20 23.63
N PRO A 8 -35.68 39.16 24.36
CA PRO A 8 -34.45 39.82 23.93
C PRO A 8 -33.23 39.64 24.87
N LEU A 9 -32.08 40.17 24.44
CA LEU A 9 -30.85 40.38 25.22
C LEU A 9 -30.97 41.54 26.24
N SER A 10 -30.24 41.44 27.35
CA SER A 10 -29.73 42.59 28.11
C SER A 10 -28.49 42.21 28.95
N ASN A 11 -27.59 43.18 29.11
CA ASN A 11 -26.22 43.12 29.63
C ASN A 11 -26.07 44.09 30.83
N GLN A 12 -24.92 43.99 31.54
CA GLN A 12 -24.25 44.96 32.46
C GLN A 12 -24.31 44.66 33.99
N THR A 13 -23.19 44.29 34.66
CA THR A 13 -22.07 45.06 35.34
C THR A 13 -22.51 45.95 36.52
N LYS A 14 -21.92 46.04 37.73
CA LYS A 14 -20.53 46.09 38.32
C LYS A 14 -20.69 46.26 39.90
N PRO A 15 -19.76 46.75 40.76
CA PRO A 15 -18.38 46.37 41.21
C PRO A 15 -18.14 46.49 42.77
N LEU A 16 -16.88 46.32 43.26
CA LEU A 16 -16.18 47.05 44.39
C LEU A 16 -15.03 46.16 45.00
N SER A 17 -14.00 46.66 45.72
CA SER A 17 -12.84 47.53 45.43
C SER A 17 -11.88 47.52 46.65
N SER A 18 -10.55 47.63 46.47
CA SER A 18 -9.62 48.55 47.20
C SER A 18 -8.16 48.31 46.72
N PHE A 19 -7.49 49.20 45.99
CA PHE A 19 -6.63 50.36 46.40
C PHE A 19 -5.47 49.97 47.36
N PHE A 20 -4.18 50.22 47.06
CA PHE A 20 -3.55 51.54 46.87
C PHE A 20 -2.40 51.58 45.81
N PHE A 21 -2.19 52.80 45.28
CA PHE A 21 -1.17 53.26 44.33
C PHE A 21 0.21 53.50 44.96
N LEU A 22 1.29 53.35 44.18
CA LEU A 22 2.42 54.30 44.19
C LEU A 22 3.18 54.34 42.84
N SER A 23 3.66 55.55 42.59
CA SER A 23 4.06 56.22 41.34
C SER A 23 5.45 55.89 40.78
N PHE A 24 5.58 56.02 39.43
CA PHE A 24 6.72 56.44 38.60
C PHE A 24 8.16 55.90 38.85
N SER A 25 8.77 55.30 37.83
CA SER A 25 9.66 55.99 36.86
C SER A 25 10.41 55.00 35.95
N LYS A 26 10.78 55.45 34.75
CA LYS A 26 11.51 54.70 33.71
C LYS A 26 12.92 54.34 34.18
N THR A 27 13.26 53.04 34.14
CA THR A 27 14.62 52.59 33.82
C THR A 27 14.52 51.35 32.92
N THR A 28 15.17 51.42 31.77
CA THR A 28 15.42 50.30 30.86
C THR A 28 16.36 49.34 31.58
N TYR A 29 15.82 48.28 32.18
CA TYR A 29 16.62 47.20 32.77
C TYR A 29 16.44 45.95 31.92
N ASP A 30 17.24 45.85 30.87
CA ASP A 30 17.43 44.62 30.09
C ASP A 30 18.47 43.78 30.85
N PRO A 31 18.11 42.62 31.43
CA PRO A 31 19.05 41.84 32.22
C PRO A 31 20.19 41.34 31.30
N PRO A 32 21.46 41.39 31.76
CA PRO A 32 22.59 41.00 30.93
C PRO A 32 22.51 39.51 30.58
N PHE A 33 22.62 39.20 29.29
CA PHE A 33 22.78 37.85 28.79
C PHE A 33 23.86 37.12 29.58
N SER A 34 23.48 36.03 30.24
CA SER A 34 24.42 35.15 30.91
C SER A 34 25.47 34.68 29.89
N PRO A 35 26.78 34.67 30.21
CA PRO A 35 27.80 34.19 29.30
C PRO A 35 27.55 32.72 28.95
N THR A 36 27.20 32.44 27.70
CA THR A 36 27.15 31.07 27.18
C THR A 36 28.54 30.44 27.34
N SER A 37 28.63 29.42 28.19
CA SER A 37 29.81 28.56 28.26
C SER A 37 30.07 27.98 26.88
N LYS A 38 31.27 28.22 26.33
CA LYS A 38 31.73 27.62 25.07
C LYS A 38 31.48 26.10 25.12
N PRO A 39 30.97 25.47 24.04
CA PRO A 39 30.83 24.03 24.01
C PRO A 39 32.20 23.38 24.07
N LEU A 40 32.44 22.58 25.11
CA LEU A 40 33.57 21.67 25.18
C LEU A 40 33.39 20.65 24.05
N LYS A 41 34.36 20.53 23.14
CA LYS A 41 34.37 19.52 22.08
C LYS A 41 34.15 18.13 22.71
N PRO A 42 33.19 17.30 22.25
CA PRO A 42 33.08 15.95 22.74
C PRO A 42 34.35 15.17 22.32
N ALA A 43 35.01 14.55 23.30
CA ALA A 43 36.11 13.65 23.06
C ALA A 43 35.64 12.48 22.17
N LYS A 44 36.45 12.08 21.19
CA LYS A 44 36.22 10.88 20.38
C LYS A 44 36.03 9.68 21.32
N PRO A 45 34.97 8.86 21.18
CA PRO A 45 34.85 7.65 21.97
C PRO A 45 35.99 6.70 21.59
N LYS A 46 36.77 6.27 22.60
CA LYS A 46 37.77 5.20 22.43
C LYS A 46 37.04 3.91 22.04
N PRO A 47 37.59 3.09 21.12
CA PRO A 47 37.00 1.80 20.78
C PRO A 47 36.98 0.92 22.03
N LYS A 48 35.80 0.41 22.39
CA LYS A 48 35.68 -0.64 23.41
C LYS A 48 36.30 -1.93 22.84
N PRO A 49 37.08 -2.69 23.63
CA PRO A 49 37.55 -4.00 23.19
C PRO A 49 36.33 -4.93 22.94
N PRO A 50 36.45 -5.90 22.02
CA PRO A 50 35.38 -6.85 21.74
C PRO A 50 35.03 -7.60 23.01
N ASP A 51 33.75 -7.54 23.37
CA ASP A 51 33.17 -8.28 24.49
C ASP A 51 33.17 -9.78 24.12
N HIS A 52 34.23 -10.49 24.49
CA HIS A 52 34.28 -11.96 24.39
C HIS A 52 33.58 -12.57 25.61
N THR A 53 32.28 -12.33 25.72
CA THR A 53 31.39 -13.18 26.52
C THR A 53 30.63 -14.09 25.54
N PRO A 54 30.94 -15.40 25.47
CA PRO A 54 30.20 -16.31 24.64
C PRO A 54 28.80 -16.44 25.25
N ASN A 55 27.82 -15.83 24.60
CA ASN A 55 26.42 -15.98 24.97
C ASN A 55 26.07 -17.49 24.89
N PRO A 56 25.73 -18.20 25.98
CA PRO A 56 25.72 -19.67 26.01
C PRO A 56 24.61 -20.32 25.19
N ASN A 57 23.73 -19.54 24.55
CA ASN A 57 22.68 -20.06 23.67
C ASN A 57 22.70 -19.30 22.35
N PRO A 58 23.27 -19.83 21.26
CA PRO A 58 22.90 -19.34 19.93
C PRO A 58 21.41 -19.63 19.78
N SER A 59 20.56 -18.60 19.87
CA SER A 59 19.13 -18.75 19.64
C SER A 59 18.94 -19.47 18.31
N VAL A 60 18.41 -20.69 18.33
CA VAL A 60 18.16 -21.48 17.12
C VAL A 60 17.35 -20.59 16.17
N PRO A 61 17.70 -20.52 14.87
CA PRO A 61 16.94 -19.73 13.90
C PRO A 61 15.47 -20.12 13.96
N LEU A 62 14.58 -19.13 13.93
CA LEU A 62 13.14 -19.33 13.92
C LEU A 62 12.79 -20.08 12.63
N LYS A 63 12.47 -21.37 12.74
CA LYS A 63 12.08 -22.18 11.57
C LYS A 63 10.66 -21.82 11.15
N SER A 64 10.50 -21.48 9.87
CA SER A 64 9.20 -21.19 9.29
C SER A 64 8.91 -22.16 8.15
N ASN A 65 7.82 -22.90 8.28
CA ASN A 65 7.36 -23.90 7.31
C ASN A 65 6.33 -23.30 6.33
N LEU A 66 6.34 -21.98 6.12
CA LEU A 66 5.41 -21.31 5.21
C LEU A 66 5.75 -21.64 3.74
N PRO A 67 4.80 -22.06 2.90
CA PRO A 67 5.07 -22.61 1.57
C PRO A 67 5.31 -21.54 0.49
N PHE A 68 5.77 -20.34 0.89
CA PHE A 68 5.96 -19.24 -0.04
C PHE A 68 7.22 -18.44 0.28
N ASP A 69 7.76 -17.77 -0.74
CA ASP A 69 8.85 -16.83 -0.61
C ASP A 69 8.54 -15.72 0.39
N PHE A 70 9.46 -15.39 1.29
CA PHE A 70 9.32 -14.18 2.08
C PHE A 70 9.75 -12.98 1.28
N ARG A 71 8.86 -11.98 1.16
CA ARG A 71 9.07 -10.74 0.41
C ARG A 71 8.58 -9.57 1.25
N HIS A 72 9.10 -8.38 1.01
CA HIS A 72 8.66 -7.21 1.77
C HIS A 72 7.17 -6.91 1.57
N SER A 73 6.74 -6.96 0.31
CA SER A 73 5.34 -6.82 -0.10
C SER A 73 4.99 -7.96 -1.06
N TYR A 74 3.82 -8.54 -0.86
CA TYR A 74 3.27 -9.57 -1.75
C TYR A 74 2.47 -8.95 -2.89
N SER A 75 1.71 -7.89 -2.62
CA SER A 75 0.83 -7.27 -3.62
C SER A 75 1.52 -6.20 -4.49
N GLU A 76 2.65 -5.66 -4.04
CA GLU A 76 3.34 -4.55 -4.74
C GLU A 76 4.71 -4.95 -5.30
N SER A 77 5.13 -6.21 -5.15
CA SER A 77 6.36 -6.73 -5.75
C SER A 77 6.01 -7.68 -6.88
N ASP A 78 6.28 -7.28 -8.12
CA ASP A 78 6.11 -8.16 -9.27
C ASP A 78 7.25 -9.20 -9.31
N PRO A 79 6.97 -10.53 -9.22
CA PRO A 79 7.99 -11.57 -9.35
C PRO A 79 8.73 -11.56 -10.69
N ILE A 80 8.08 -11.09 -11.76
CA ILE A 80 8.57 -11.20 -13.13
C ILE A 80 9.59 -10.08 -13.42
N LEU A 81 9.50 -8.95 -12.72
CA LEU A 81 10.35 -7.80 -12.96
C LEU A 81 11.64 -7.88 -12.14
N GLU A 82 12.73 -8.25 -12.81
CA GLU A 82 14.05 -8.18 -12.22
C GLU A 82 14.58 -6.73 -12.20
N PRO A 83 15.04 -6.24 -11.04
CA PRO A 83 15.64 -4.92 -10.96
C PRO A 83 17.03 -4.92 -11.62
N ILE A 84 17.36 -3.83 -12.31
CA ILE A 84 18.69 -3.60 -12.91
C ILE A 84 19.77 -3.59 -11.82
N GLY A 85 19.41 -3.11 -10.63
CA GLY A 85 20.29 -3.08 -9.47
C GLY A 85 19.63 -2.42 -8.27
N PHE A 86 20.43 -2.16 -7.24
CA PHE A 86 20.00 -1.52 -6.00
C PHE A 86 20.86 -0.27 -5.75
N ARG A 87 20.24 0.76 -5.17
CA ARG A 87 20.96 2.03 -4.88
C ARG A 87 22.07 1.89 -3.84
N GLU A 88 22.03 0.85 -3.00
CA GLU A 88 22.98 0.61 -1.89
C GLU A 88 23.48 -0.84 -1.86
N THR A 89 24.62 -1.11 -1.21
CA THR A 89 25.23 -2.45 -1.12
C THR A 89 24.41 -3.41 -0.24
N LYS A 90 24.28 -4.68 -0.64
CA LYS A 90 23.51 -5.77 0.02
C LYS A 90 23.97 -6.18 1.45
N ARG A 91 24.69 -5.34 2.19
CA ARG A 91 25.42 -5.73 3.42
C ARG A 91 24.54 -6.18 4.58
N PHE A 92 23.22 -5.95 4.54
CA PHE A 92 22.33 -6.30 5.64
C PHE A 92 21.13 -7.12 5.15
N SER A 93 20.98 -8.32 5.69
CA SER A 93 19.75 -9.12 5.55
C SER A 93 18.61 -8.44 6.33
N PRO A 94 17.40 -8.31 5.76
CA PRO A 94 16.28 -7.69 6.45
C PRO A 94 15.76 -8.52 7.62
N PHE A 95 16.22 -9.78 7.77
CA PHE A 95 15.91 -10.66 8.89
C PHE A 95 17.02 -10.69 9.97
N GLY A 96 18.07 -9.88 9.81
CA GLY A 96 19.22 -9.83 10.74
C GLY A 96 20.12 -11.08 10.67
N PRO A 97 21.30 -11.06 11.30
CA PRO A 97 22.20 -12.21 11.28
C PRO A 97 21.59 -13.39 12.05
N ARG A 98 21.40 -14.52 11.36
CA ARG A 98 21.07 -15.86 11.90
C ARG A 98 19.68 -16.09 12.53
N LYS A 99 18.66 -15.26 12.26
CA LYS A 99 17.30 -15.50 12.81
C LYS A 99 16.38 -16.35 11.95
N LEU A 100 16.71 -16.52 10.67
CA LEU A 100 15.90 -17.27 9.72
C LEU A 100 16.68 -18.48 9.21
N ASP A 101 15.97 -19.56 8.92
CA ASP A 101 16.50 -20.76 8.29
C ASP A 101 16.70 -20.62 6.77
N ARG A 102 16.03 -19.68 6.11
CA ARG A 102 16.16 -19.41 4.67
C ARG A 102 17.22 -18.35 4.35
N GLU A 103 17.88 -18.53 3.21
CA GLU A 103 18.82 -17.55 2.68
C GLU A 103 18.10 -16.38 2.00
N TRP A 104 18.61 -15.17 2.21
CA TRP A 104 18.04 -13.95 1.62
C TRP A 104 18.79 -13.57 0.33
N THR A 105 18.07 -13.48 -0.78
CA THR A 105 18.64 -13.18 -2.13
C THR A 105 18.90 -11.69 -2.36
N GLY A 106 18.36 -10.83 -1.50
CA GLY A 106 18.33 -9.37 -1.67
C GLY A 106 16.91 -8.82 -1.83
N THR A 107 16.01 -9.62 -2.40
CA THR A 107 14.60 -9.27 -2.67
C THR A 107 13.62 -10.23 -2.03
N SER A 108 14.01 -11.51 -1.88
CA SER A 108 13.20 -12.56 -1.29
C SER A 108 14.02 -13.54 -0.46
N ALA A 109 13.36 -14.32 0.40
CA ALA A 109 13.89 -15.55 0.96
C ALA A 109 13.03 -16.72 0.43
N PRO A 110 13.52 -17.49 -0.56
CA PRO A 110 12.78 -18.56 -1.20
C PRO A 110 12.29 -19.63 -0.22
N ALA A 111 11.15 -20.27 -0.53
CA ALA A 111 10.70 -21.46 0.18
C ALA A 111 11.67 -22.64 -0.02
N ARG A 112 11.55 -23.66 0.85
CA ARG A 112 12.31 -24.92 0.74
C ARG A 112 11.31 -25.97 0.26
N ASP A 113 11.63 -26.67 -0.84
CA ASP A 113 10.87 -27.76 -1.47
C ASP A 113 9.38 -27.45 -1.80
N ASP A 114 9.10 -27.07 -3.05
CA ASP A 114 7.89 -26.29 -3.41
C ASP A 114 6.59 -27.07 -3.69
N GLU A 115 6.65 -28.35 -4.11
CA GLU A 115 5.46 -29.04 -4.62
C GLU A 115 4.65 -29.80 -3.54
N ILE A 116 5.32 -30.51 -2.64
CA ILE A 116 4.65 -31.35 -1.62
C ILE A 116 4.01 -30.48 -0.53
N ASP A 117 4.59 -29.32 -0.25
CA ASP A 117 4.13 -28.44 0.83
C ASP A 117 2.93 -27.55 0.42
N SER A 118 2.76 -27.25 -0.87
CA SER A 118 1.66 -26.39 -1.36
C SER A 118 0.28 -27.06 -1.20
N VAL A 119 0.15 -28.33 -1.61
CA VAL A 119 -1.10 -29.11 -1.47
C VAL A 119 -1.47 -29.25 0.00
N ARG A 120 -0.50 -29.61 0.84
CA ARG A 120 -0.69 -29.76 2.28
C ARG A 120 -1.14 -28.46 2.95
N PHE A 121 -0.58 -27.33 2.53
CA PHE A 121 -0.98 -26.02 3.05
C PHE A 121 -2.40 -25.66 2.65
N GLU A 122 -2.82 -25.94 1.42
CA GLU A 122 -4.21 -25.73 1.00
C GLU A 122 -5.20 -26.60 1.79
N GLU A 123 -4.84 -27.85 2.06
CA GLU A 123 -5.63 -28.76 2.91
C GLU A 123 -5.73 -28.24 4.34
N GLU A 124 -4.62 -27.77 4.92
CA GLU A 124 -4.60 -27.16 6.24
C GLU A 124 -5.44 -25.88 6.28
N ARG A 125 -5.34 -25.03 5.25
CA ARG A 125 -6.18 -23.83 5.10
C ARG A 125 -7.66 -24.19 5.05
N LYS A 126 -8.05 -25.19 4.25
CA LYS A 126 -9.44 -25.69 4.20
C LYS A 126 -9.91 -26.21 5.57
N ARG A 127 -9.05 -26.96 6.27
CA ARG A 127 -9.34 -27.47 7.62
C ARG A 127 -9.56 -26.35 8.64
N VAL A 128 -8.72 -25.31 8.60
CA VAL A 128 -8.81 -24.14 9.50
C VAL A 128 -10.04 -23.30 9.20
N LEU A 129 -10.34 -23.06 7.91
CA LEU A 129 -11.53 -22.32 7.50
C LEU A 129 -12.81 -23.07 7.88
N GLY A 130 -12.83 -24.39 7.71
CA GLY A 130 -13.99 -25.24 7.98
C GLY A 130 -15.07 -25.07 6.91
N GLU A 131 -16.30 -25.40 7.28
CA GLU A 131 -17.47 -25.19 6.42
C GLU A 131 -17.65 -23.70 6.07
N PRO A 132 -18.08 -23.38 4.84
CA PRO A 132 -18.41 -22.02 4.45
C PRO A 132 -19.46 -21.40 5.39
N LEU A 133 -19.25 -20.12 5.73
CA LEU A 133 -20.23 -19.35 6.50
C LEU A 133 -21.50 -19.15 5.68
N THR A 134 -22.64 -19.25 6.34
CA THR A 134 -23.95 -18.84 5.80
C THR A 134 -24.02 -17.32 5.66
N ALA A 135 -24.93 -16.83 4.81
CA ALA A 135 -25.09 -15.39 4.61
C ALA A 135 -25.49 -14.66 5.90
N GLU A 136 -26.24 -15.32 6.78
CA GLU A 136 -26.67 -14.79 8.08
C GLU A 136 -25.48 -14.63 9.03
N GLU A 137 -24.64 -15.66 9.18
CA GLU A 137 -23.41 -15.59 9.98
C GLU A 137 -22.45 -14.52 9.46
N VAL A 138 -22.32 -14.39 8.13
CA VAL A 138 -21.53 -13.33 7.51
C VAL A 138 -22.10 -11.97 7.91
N ALA A 139 -23.41 -11.74 7.78
CA ALA A 139 -24.03 -10.48 8.12
C ALA A 139 -23.80 -10.09 9.60
N GLU A 140 -23.91 -11.05 10.52
CA GLU A 140 -23.64 -10.84 11.95
C GLU A 140 -22.18 -10.44 12.21
N LEU A 141 -21.22 -11.16 11.60
CA LEU A 141 -19.79 -10.82 11.71
C LEU A 141 -19.49 -9.45 11.10
N VAL A 142 -20.12 -9.12 9.99
CA VAL A 142 -19.96 -7.83 9.33
C VAL A 142 -20.50 -6.72 10.24
N GLU A 143 -21.69 -6.86 10.80
CA GLU A 143 -22.25 -5.85 11.71
C GLU A 143 -21.35 -5.61 12.92
N LYS A 144 -20.84 -6.70 13.51
CA LYS A 144 -19.98 -6.69 14.69
C LYS A 144 -18.64 -6.00 14.46
N TYR A 145 -18.06 -6.11 13.26
CA TYR A 145 -16.68 -5.67 12.98
C TYR A 145 -16.55 -4.55 11.94
N ARG A 146 -17.62 -4.11 11.26
CA ARG A 146 -17.55 -3.08 10.20
C ARG A 146 -17.28 -1.68 10.74
N HIS A 147 -17.78 -1.37 11.93
CA HIS A 147 -17.79 -0.02 12.50
C HIS A 147 -16.38 0.46 12.86
N SER A 148 -16.13 1.77 12.71
CA SER A 148 -14.80 2.36 12.86
C SER A 148 -14.33 2.52 14.31
N ASP A 149 -15.24 2.36 15.27
CA ASP A 149 -15.01 2.32 16.72
C ASP A 149 -14.34 1.01 17.18
N CYS A 150 -14.26 0.02 16.30
CA CYS A 150 -13.45 -1.17 16.51
C CYS A 150 -11.98 -0.77 16.66
N ALA A 151 -11.47 -0.77 17.89
CA ALA A 151 -10.05 -0.53 18.25
C ALA A 151 -9.05 -1.55 17.65
N ARG A 152 -9.49 -2.34 16.66
CA ARG A 152 -8.85 -3.53 16.08
C ARG A 152 -8.73 -3.41 14.56
N GLN A 153 -8.52 -2.18 14.07
CA GLN A 153 -8.31 -1.89 12.65
C GLN A 153 -6.82 -1.99 12.30
N ILE A 154 -6.50 -2.70 11.23
CA ILE A 154 -5.19 -2.69 10.57
C ILE A 154 -5.24 -1.73 9.37
N ASN A 155 -4.23 -0.89 9.23
CA ASN A 155 -4.10 -0.01 8.05
C ASN A 155 -3.11 -0.63 7.06
N LEU A 156 -3.60 -0.94 5.86
CA LEU A 156 -2.77 -1.32 4.73
C LEU A 156 -2.38 -0.06 3.98
N GLY A 157 -1.09 0.28 4.00
CA GLY A 157 -0.56 1.50 3.40
C GLY A 157 -0.04 1.29 1.97
N LYS A 158 0.75 2.25 1.49
CA LYS A 158 1.33 2.26 0.15
C LYS A 158 2.13 1.01 -0.23
N ASP A 159 2.67 0.27 0.75
CA ASP A 159 3.47 -0.93 0.50
C ASP A 159 2.61 -2.20 0.34
N GLY A 160 1.27 -2.07 0.39
CA GLY A 160 0.36 -3.19 0.14
C GLY A 160 0.38 -4.25 1.24
N VAL A 161 0.15 -5.51 0.85
CA VAL A 161 0.19 -6.66 1.77
C VAL A 161 1.64 -6.97 2.11
N THR A 162 2.11 -6.47 3.26
CA THR A 162 3.50 -6.65 3.72
C THR A 162 3.67 -7.91 4.55
N HIS A 163 4.90 -8.45 4.63
CA HIS A 163 5.19 -9.64 5.45
C HIS A 163 4.80 -9.48 6.92
N ASN A 164 5.16 -8.36 7.54
CA ASN A 164 4.88 -8.12 8.96
C ASN A 164 3.38 -7.97 9.24
N MET A 165 2.60 -7.49 8.26
CA MET A 165 1.15 -7.39 8.39
C MET A 165 0.50 -8.76 8.61
N LEU A 166 1.12 -9.86 8.13
CA LEU A 166 0.61 -11.20 8.39
C LEU A 166 0.63 -11.53 9.89
N ASP A 167 1.73 -11.25 10.61
CA ASP A 167 1.77 -11.48 12.06
C ASP A 167 0.79 -10.55 12.80
N ASP A 168 0.62 -9.30 12.34
CA ASP A 168 -0.39 -8.39 12.88
C ASP A 168 -1.80 -8.97 12.76
N ILE A 169 -2.16 -9.53 11.60
CA ILE A 169 -3.45 -10.22 11.37
C ILE A 169 -3.61 -11.38 12.36
N HIS A 170 -2.63 -12.26 12.45
CA HIS A 170 -2.68 -13.39 13.37
C HIS A 170 -2.71 -12.97 14.84
N ASN A 171 -2.12 -11.83 15.20
CA ASN A 171 -2.21 -11.25 16.54
C ASN A 171 -3.60 -10.72 16.84
N HIS A 172 -4.29 -10.10 15.87
CA HIS A 172 -5.68 -9.68 16.01
C HIS A 172 -6.62 -10.88 16.17
N TRP A 173 -6.40 -11.94 15.40
CA TRP A 173 -7.20 -13.17 15.47
C TRP A 173 -7.09 -13.95 16.79
N LYS A 174 -6.15 -13.60 17.68
CA LYS A 174 -6.13 -14.13 19.06
C LYS A 174 -7.34 -13.67 19.88
N ARG A 175 -7.91 -12.51 19.55
CA ARG A 175 -8.94 -11.82 20.35
C ARG A 175 -10.23 -11.53 19.58
N ALA A 176 -10.23 -11.74 18.27
CA ALA A 176 -11.35 -11.47 17.38
C ALA A 176 -11.47 -12.54 16.30
N GLU A 177 -12.68 -12.73 15.77
CA GLU A 177 -12.94 -13.71 14.71
C GLU A 177 -12.62 -13.15 13.32
N ALA A 178 -12.78 -11.84 13.15
CA ALA A 178 -12.42 -11.11 11.95
C ALA A 178 -11.59 -9.87 12.28
N VAL A 179 -10.80 -9.42 11.31
CA VAL A 179 -10.02 -8.19 11.38
C VAL A 179 -10.48 -7.20 10.32
N ARG A 180 -10.62 -5.94 10.73
CA ARG A 180 -10.94 -4.84 9.82
C ARG A 180 -9.67 -4.26 9.23
N ILE A 181 -9.56 -4.30 7.91
CA ILE A 181 -8.40 -3.80 7.17
C ILE A 181 -8.85 -2.59 6.34
N LYS A 182 -8.22 -1.44 6.58
CA LYS A 182 -8.43 -0.23 5.77
C LYS A 182 -7.26 -0.06 4.82
N CYS A 183 -7.52 -0.18 3.53
CA CYS A 183 -6.55 -0.03 2.45
C CYS A 183 -6.41 1.44 2.04
N LEU A 184 -5.18 1.89 1.85
CA LEU A 184 -4.83 3.26 1.48
C LEU A 184 -3.65 3.27 0.50
N GLY A 185 -3.62 4.29 -0.35
CA GLY A 185 -2.61 4.52 -1.36
C GLY A 185 -2.80 3.67 -2.62
N VAL A 186 -1.70 3.49 -3.35
CA VAL A 186 -1.62 2.80 -4.64
C VAL A 186 -2.26 1.41 -4.66
N PRO A 187 -2.19 0.57 -3.60
CA PRO A 187 -2.83 -0.75 -3.62
C PRO A 187 -4.34 -0.70 -3.88
N THR A 188 -5.01 0.41 -3.55
CA THR A 188 -6.46 0.56 -3.76
C THR A 188 -6.89 0.62 -5.23
N LEU A 189 -5.95 0.76 -6.17
CA LEU A 189 -6.21 0.60 -7.61
C LEU A 189 -6.59 -0.84 -7.98
N ASP A 190 -6.10 -1.81 -7.20
CA ASP A 190 -6.24 -3.24 -7.47
C ASP A 190 -6.57 -3.98 -6.17
N MET A 191 -7.82 -3.80 -5.75
CA MET A 191 -8.33 -4.44 -4.55
C MET A 191 -8.46 -5.95 -4.72
N ASP A 192 -8.55 -6.47 -5.95
CA ASP A 192 -8.63 -7.91 -6.22
C ASP A 192 -7.30 -8.58 -5.89
N ASN A 193 -6.18 -8.01 -6.34
CA ASN A 193 -4.85 -8.48 -5.98
C ASN A 193 -4.55 -8.37 -4.47
N VAL A 194 -5.02 -7.30 -3.82
CA VAL A 194 -4.93 -7.18 -2.35
C VAL A 194 -5.72 -8.29 -1.65
N CYS A 195 -6.97 -8.55 -2.08
CA CYS A 195 -7.79 -9.62 -1.51
C CYS A 195 -7.15 -10.98 -1.72
N PHE A 196 -6.66 -11.26 -2.92
CA PHE A 196 -5.95 -12.49 -3.26
C PHE A 196 -4.79 -12.74 -2.29
N HIS A 197 -3.87 -11.78 -2.13
CA HIS A 197 -2.71 -11.97 -1.26
C HIS A 197 -3.06 -12.04 0.23
N LEU A 198 -4.12 -11.36 0.69
CA LEU A 198 -4.58 -11.50 2.07
C LEU A 198 -5.14 -12.91 2.33
N GLU A 199 -5.95 -13.46 1.42
CA GLU A 199 -6.50 -14.81 1.56
C GLU A 199 -5.43 -15.90 1.41
N ASP A 200 -4.52 -15.72 0.47
CA ASP A 200 -3.43 -16.65 0.12
C ASP A 200 -2.36 -16.70 1.21
N LYS A 201 -1.85 -15.54 1.65
CA LYS A 201 -0.70 -15.49 2.59
C LYS A 201 -1.09 -15.56 4.06
N ALA A 202 -2.27 -15.06 4.45
CA ALA A 202 -2.74 -15.15 5.83
C ALA A 202 -3.62 -16.40 6.08
N GLY A 203 -4.07 -17.09 5.02
CA GLY A 203 -4.94 -18.26 5.13
C GLY A 203 -6.40 -17.94 5.51
N GLY A 204 -6.75 -16.66 5.65
CA GLY A 204 -8.10 -16.22 5.99
C GLY A 204 -9.05 -16.17 4.80
N LYS A 205 -10.28 -15.72 5.07
CA LYS A 205 -11.32 -15.48 4.05
C LYS A 205 -11.87 -14.07 4.15
N ILE A 206 -11.95 -13.36 3.04
CA ILE A 206 -12.60 -12.04 2.98
C ILE A 206 -14.12 -12.27 3.00
N ILE A 207 -14.78 -11.73 4.02
CA ILE A 207 -16.24 -11.85 4.20
C ILE A 207 -16.99 -10.55 3.88
N TYR A 208 -16.25 -9.44 3.77
CA TYR A 208 -16.82 -8.14 3.43
C TYR A 208 -15.80 -7.29 2.69
N ARG A 209 -16.28 -6.61 1.66
CA ARG A 209 -15.52 -5.64 0.87
C ARG A 209 -16.41 -4.45 0.55
N HIS A 210 -15.97 -3.27 0.95
CA HIS A 210 -16.62 -2.02 0.60
C HIS A 210 -15.59 -0.93 0.36
N ILE A 211 -15.48 -0.47 -0.89
CA ILE A 211 -14.50 0.53 -1.36
C ILE A 211 -13.08 0.10 -0.97
N ASN A 212 -12.55 0.63 0.13
CA ASN A 212 -11.20 0.38 0.62
C ASN A 212 -11.17 -0.28 2.00
N VAL A 213 -12.31 -0.78 2.49
CA VAL A 213 -12.43 -1.50 3.76
C VAL A 213 -12.72 -2.97 3.48
N LEU A 214 -11.96 -3.83 4.13
CA LEU A 214 -12.09 -5.29 4.06
C LEU A 214 -12.32 -5.85 5.47
N LEU A 215 -13.10 -6.92 5.59
CA LEU A 215 -13.10 -7.78 6.78
C LEU A 215 -12.53 -9.15 6.42
N LEU A 216 -11.43 -9.51 7.07
CA LEU A 216 -10.76 -10.78 6.88
C LEU A 216 -11.03 -11.70 8.09
N TYR A 217 -11.76 -12.79 7.83
CA TYR A 217 -12.14 -13.82 8.79
C TYR A 217 -11.05 -14.89 8.90
N ARG A 218 -10.81 -15.36 10.14
CA ARG A 218 -9.74 -16.32 10.47
C ARG A 218 -10.05 -17.77 10.15
N GLY A 219 -11.32 -18.13 9.98
CA GLY A 219 -11.79 -19.52 9.91
C GLY A 219 -12.48 -20.01 11.18
N ARG A 220 -13.34 -21.04 11.04
CA ARG A 220 -14.10 -21.62 12.16
C ARG A 220 -13.20 -22.34 13.16
N ASN A 221 -12.16 -23.02 12.67
CA ASN A 221 -11.29 -23.90 13.44
C ASN A 221 -9.92 -23.27 13.70
N TYR A 222 -9.82 -21.93 13.72
CA TYR A 222 -8.57 -21.23 13.97
C TYR A 222 -8.10 -21.45 15.41
N ASP A 223 -6.92 -22.05 15.58
CA ASP A 223 -6.27 -22.21 16.87
C ASP A 223 -5.12 -21.20 17.04
N PRO A 224 -5.25 -20.22 17.96
CA PRO A 224 -4.18 -19.26 18.25
C PRO A 224 -2.85 -19.88 18.70
N LYS A 225 -2.86 -21.09 19.28
CA LYS A 225 -1.66 -21.78 19.76
C LYS A 225 -0.87 -22.43 18.63
N ASN A 226 -1.57 -22.95 17.63
CA ASN A 226 -1.00 -23.63 16.46
C ASN A 226 -0.91 -22.72 15.22
N ARG A 227 -0.90 -21.39 15.42
CA ARG A 227 -0.78 -20.43 14.32
C ARG A 227 0.58 -20.54 13.60
N PRO A 228 0.66 -20.20 12.31
CA PRO A 228 1.93 -20.21 11.59
C PRO A 228 2.95 -19.25 12.20
N VAL A 229 4.22 -19.66 12.16
CA VAL A 229 5.34 -18.85 12.60
C VAL A 229 5.78 -17.94 11.46
N ILE A 230 5.48 -16.64 11.59
CA ILE A 230 5.83 -15.60 10.62
C ILE A 230 7.05 -14.84 11.17
N PRO A 231 8.25 -15.03 10.59
CA PRO A 231 9.45 -14.34 11.03
C PRO A 231 9.35 -12.84 10.81
N LEU A 232 9.60 -12.03 11.84
CA LEU A 232 9.52 -10.58 11.69
C LEU A 232 10.64 -10.06 10.76
N MET A 233 10.24 -9.33 9.73
CA MET A 233 11.16 -8.59 8.87
C MET A 233 11.50 -7.25 9.54
N LEU A 234 12.76 -7.07 9.92
CA LEU A 234 13.21 -5.91 10.73
C LEU A 234 13.54 -4.67 9.87
N TRP A 235 13.66 -4.84 8.56
CA TRP A 235 14.08 -3.78 7.65
C TRP A 235 13.30 -3.83 6.33
N LYS A 236 13.17 -2.68 5.68
CA LYS A 236 12.66 -2.59 4.31
C LYS A 236 13.81 -2.81 3.31
N PRO A 237 13.65 -3.64 2.27
CA PRO A 237 14.65 -3.78 1.24
C PRO A 237 14.88 -2.44 0.54
N TYR A 238 16.11 -2.25 0.05
CA TYR A 238 16.47 -1.03 -0.66
C TYR A 238 15.62 -0.83 -1.92
N PRO A 239 15.28 0.42 -2.27
CA PRO A 239 14.52 0.69 -3.48
C PRO A 239 15.23 0.14 -4.72
N PRO A 240 14.62 -0.83 -5.43
CA PRO A 240 15.17 -1.36 -6.67
C PRO A 240 15.23 -0.28 -7.75
N ILE A 241 16.18 -0.43 -8.67
CA ILE A 241 16.30 0.39 -9.86
C ILE A 241 15.68 -0.38 -11.02
N TYR A 242 14.55 0.09 -11.51
CA TYR A 242 13.89 -0.44 -12.70
C TYR A 242 14.25 0.35 -13.96
N PRO A 243 14.04 -0.22 -15.16
CA PRO A 243 14.09 0.53 -16.41
C PRO A 243 13.19 1.77 -16.37
N ARG A 244 13.51 2.76 -17.24
CA ARG A 244 12.70 3.97 -17.33
C ARG A 244 11.26 3.62 -17.74
N LEU A 245 10.31 4.04 -16.92
CA LEU A 245 8.88 3.81 -17.16
C LEU A 245 8.38 4.45 -18.45
N VAL A 246 8.85 5.67 -18.76
CA VAL A 246 8.48 6.40 -19.97
C VAL A 246 9.68 6.45 -20.91
N LYS A 247 9.47 5.91 -22.12
CA LYS A 247 10.44 5.98 -23.22
C LYS A 247 10.37 7.34 -23.92
N ASN A 248 11.45 7.74 -24.59
CA ASN A 248 11.47 8.98 -25.37
C ASN A 248 10.44 8.96 -26.51
N VAL A 249 10.36 7.82 -27.21
CA VAL A 249 9.36 7.48 -28.22
C VAL A 249 8.47 6.39 -27.63
N ALA A 250 7.16 6.59 -27.65
CA ALA A 250 6.23 5.58 -27.16
C ALA A 250 6.16 4.40 -28.14
N ASP A 251 5.97 3.18 -27.64
CA ASP A 251 5.95 1.99 -28.47
C ASP A 251 4.82 2.08 -29.51
N GLY A 252 5.14 1.88 -30.80
CA GLY A 252 4.17 1.96 -31.89
C GLY A 252 3.88 3.37 -32.44
N LEU A 253 4.55 4.41 -31.92
CA LEU A 253 4.50 5.79 -32.45
C LEU A 253 5.87 6.23 -32.98
N THR A 254 5.86 7.19 -33.90
CA THR A 254 7.03 7.98 -34.27
C THR A 254 7.32 9.04 -33.19
N PHE A 255 8.49 9.69 -33.27
CA PHE A 255 8.86 10.77 -32.35
C PHE A 255 7.88 11.96 -32.43
N GLU A 256 7.45 12.32 -33.63
CA GLU A 256 6.53 13.45 -33.87
C GLU A 256 5.14 13.15 -33.31
N GLU A 257 4.58 11.97 -33.62
CA GLU A 257 3.30 11.52 -33.05
C GLU A 257 3.36 11.45 -31.52
N THR A 258 4.45 10.92 -30.94
CA THR A 258 4.62 10.87 -29.49
C THR A 258 4.58 12.28 -28.88
N LYS A 259 5.24 13.25 -29.52
CA LYS A 259 5.23 14.65 -29.08
C LYS A 259 3.84 15.27 -29.19
N GLU A 260 3.13 14.98 -30.28
CA GLU A 260 1.76 15.43 -30.49
C GLU A 260 0.82 14.88 -29.40
N MET A 261 0.87 13.57 -29.12
CA MET A 261 0.05 12.93 -28.10
C MET A 261 0.32 13.45 -26.69
N ARG A 262 1.59 13.72 -26.36
CA ARG A 262 1.97 14.39 -25.10
C ARG A 262 1.37 15.79 -25.00
N ASN A 263 1.45 16.59 -26.06
CA ASN A 263 0.89 17.94 -26.08
C ASN A 263 -0.63 17.93 -26.00
N ARG A 264 -1.29 17.04 -26.74
CA ARG A 264 -2.75 16.83 -26.71
C ARG A 264 -3.20 16.46 -25.30
N GLY A 265 -2.50 15.51 -24.66
CA GLY A 265 -2.77 15.10 -23.29
C GLY A 265 -2.62 16.24 -22.28
N LEU A 266 -1.54 17.03 -22.36
CA LEU A 266 -1.33 18.18 -21.46
C LEU A 266 -2.43 19.24 -21.59
N ASN A 267 -2.94 19.46 -22.81
CA ASN A 267 -3.99 20.46 -23.08
C ASN A 267 -5.42 19.92 -22.87
N SER A 268 -5.60 18.60 -22.77
CA SER A 268 -6.90 17.99 -22.49
C SER A 268 -7.40 18.28 -21.07
N PRO A 269 -8.71 18.34 -20.80
CA PRO A 269 -9.22 18.41 -19.44
C PRO A 269 -8.76 17.19 -18.63
N ALA A 270 -8.53 17.37 -17.32
CA ALA A 270 -8.19 16.24 -16.47
C ALA A 270 -9.43 15.36 -16.28
N LEU A 271 -9.32 14.06 -16.56
CA LEU A 271 -10.39 13.08 -16.37
C LEU A 271 -10.86 13.06 -14.91
N MET A 272 -9.89 13.08 -13.98
CA MET A 272 -10.15 13.20 -12.56
C MET A 272 -8.92 13.65 -11.79
N LYS A 273 -9.18 14.14 -10.58
CA LYS A 273 -8.18 14.55 -9.60
C LYS A 273 -8.05 13.50 -8.50
N LEU A 274 -6.85 12.98 -8.32
CA LEU A 274 -6.53 12.04 -7.26
C LEU A 274 -6.25 12.79 -5.96
N THR A 275 -6.94 12.38 -4.89
CA THR A 275 -6.91 13.05 -3.60
C THR A 275 -5.89 12.41 -2.65
N ARG A 276 -5.40 13.20 -1.67
CA ARG A 276 -4.47 12.74 -0.62
C ARG A 276 -5.03 11.66 0.31
N ASN A 277 -6.34 11.38 0.24
CA ASN A 277 -6.98 10.31 1.01
C ASN A 277 -6.45 8.91 0.64
N GLY A 278 -5.80 8.75 -0.52
CA GLY A 278 -5.23 7.48 -0.96
C GLY A 278 -6.28 6.43 -1.34
N VAL A 279 -7.48 6.83 -1.76
CA VAL A 279 -8.52 5.88 -2.19
C VAL A 279 -8.73 6.02 -3.70
N TYR A 280 -8.25 5.04 -4.46
CA TYR A 280 -8.18 5.07 -5.93
C TYR A 280 -9.01 3.98 -6.63
N VAL A 281 -9.98 3.39 -5.92
CA VAL A 281 -10.77 2.22 -6.38
C VAL A 281 -11.44 2.45 -7.74
N ASN A 282 -11.93 3.67 -8.01
CA ASN A 282 -12.68 3.96 -9.22
C ASN A 282 -11.80 4.40 -10.42
N VAL A 283 -10.49 4.59 -10.22
CA VAL A 283 -9.61 5.16 -11.25
C VAL A 283 -9.53 4.23 -12.46
N VAL A 284 -9.34 2.92 -12.24
CA VAL A 284 -9.23 1.93 -13.34
C VAL A 284 -10.50 1.93 -14.19
N ALA A 285 -11.67 1.86 -13.57
CA ALA A 285 -12.96 1.87 -14.28
C ALA A 285 -13.14 3.13 -15.11
N ARG A 286 -12.84 4.30 -14.53
CA ARG A 286 -12.97 5.61 -15.20
C ARG A 286 -11.99 5.75 -16.36
N VAL A 287 -10.76 5.27 -16.22
CA VAL A 287 -9.77 5.28 -17.30
C VAL A 287 -10.19 4.33 -18.44
N ARG A 288 -10.68 3.13 -18.13
CA ARG A 288 -11.21 2.20 -19.15
C ARG A 288 -12.37 2.80 -19.93
N GLU A 289 -13.30 3.46 -19.24
CA GLU A 289 -14.44 4.14 -19.84
C GLU A 289 -14.01 5.32 -20.72
N ALA A 290 -13.12 6.18 -20.22
CA ALA A 290 -12.59 7.30 -20.99
C ALA A 290 -11.89 6.83 -22.28
N PHE A 291 -11.17 5.71 -22.22
CA PHE A 291 -10.53 5.12 -23.40
C PHE A 291 -11.49 4.53 -24.43
N GLN A 292 -12.80 4.50 -24.21
CA GLN A 292 -13.76 4.16 -25.26
C GLN A 292 -13.85 5.30 -26.30
N THR A 293 -13.83 6.55 -25.83
CA THR A 293 -14.01 7.75 -26.65
C THR A 293 -12.71 8.49 -26.91
N GLU A 294 -11.84 8.59 -25.90
CA GLU A 294 -10.59 9.35 -25.96
C GLU A 294 -9.39 8.44 -26.24
N GLU A 295 -8.41 8.93 -27.00
CA GLU A 295 -7.15 8.22 -27.19
C GLU A 295 -6.13 8.51 -26.10
N VAL A 296 -6.20 9.71 -25.51
CA VAL A 296 -5.26 10.21 -24.50
C VAL A 296 -6.06 10.72 -23.33
N VAL A 297 -5.69 10.26 -22.13
CA VAL A 297 -6.35 10.61 -20.88
C VAL A 297 -5.33 11.28 -19.97
N ARG A 298 -5.75 12.36 -19.31
CA ARG A 298 -4.96 13.07 -18.29
C ARG A 298 -5.52 12.81 -16.89
N LEU A 299 -4.66 12.37 -15.97
CA LEU A 299 -4.96 12.30 -14.54
C LEU A 299 -4.20 13.39 -13.78
N ASP A 300 -4.93 14.16 -12.97
CA ASP A 300 -4.35 15.13 -12.03
C ASP A 300 -3.98 14.39 -10.74
N CYS A 301 -2.69 14.36 -10.41
CA CYS A 301 -2.16 13.70 -9.21
C CYS A 301 -1.42 14.67 -8.28
N THR A 302 -1.74 15.98 -8.31
CA THR A 302 -1.06 17.04 -7.52
C THR A 302 -1.00 16.75 -6.02
N HIS A 303 -1.93 15.95 -5.47
CA HIS A 303 -1.97 15.66 -4.02
C HIS A 303 -1.48 14.26 -3.66
N VAL A 304 -0.98 13.50 -4.63
CA VAL A 304 -0.57 12.10 -4.45
C VAL A 304 0.92 11.99 -4.12
N GLY A 305 1.74 12.87 -4.70
CA GLY A 305 3.19 12.86 -4.57
C GLY A 305 3.89 12.02 -5.63
N THR A 306 5.05 12.49 -6.08
CA THR A 306 5.76 12.01 -7.29
C THR A 306 6.07 10.52 -7.33
N SER A 307 6.42 9.90 -6.20
CA SER A 307 6.70 8.46 -6.11
C SER A 307 5.44 7.64 -6.38
N ASP A 308 4.34 8.01 -5.76
CA ASP A 308 3.08 7.28 -5.89
C ASP A 308 2.44 7.54 -7.25
N CYS A 309 2.58 8.74 -7.84
CA CYS A 309 2.17 9.00 -9.22
C CYS A 309 2.80 8.02 -10.22
N LYS A 310 4.10 7.74 -10.09
CA LYS A 310 4.79 6.77 -10.95
C LYS A 310 4.23 5.36 -10.76
N ARG A 311 4.01 4.93 -9.51
CA ARG A 311 3.46 3.61 -9.20
C ARG A 311 2.03 3.44 -9.72
N ILE A 312 1.21 4.49 -9.64
CA ILE A 312 -0.13 4.52 -10.24
C ILE A 312 -0.04 4.31 -11.74
N GLY A 313 0.86 5.01 -12.43
CA GLY A 313 1.05 4.84 -13.88
C GLY A 313 1.52 3.44 -14.27
N VAL A 314 2.40 2.80 -13.48
CA VAL A 314 2.78 1.39 -13.68
C VAL A 314 1.55 0.49 -13.54
N LYS A 315 0.82 0.57 -12.42
CA LYS A 315 -0.37 -0.27 -12.21
C LYS A 315 -1.43 -0.05 -13.28
N LEU A 316 -1.65 1.18 -13.71
CA LEU A 316 -2.63 1.47 -14.77
C LEU A 316 -2.24 0.84 -16.10
N ARG A 317 -0.95 0.78 -16.45
CA ARG A 317 -0.47 0.05 -17.63
C ARG A 317 -0.80 -1.44 -17.57
N ASP A 318 -0.71 -2.03 -16.38
CA ASP A 318 -0.91 -3.47 -16.20
C ASP A 318 -2.41 -3.82 -16.09
N LEU A 319 -3.22 -2.94 -15.50
CA LEU A 319 -4.67 -3.14 -15.30
C LEU A 319 -5.54 -2.64 -16.45
N VAL A 320 -5.03 -1.67 -17.22
CA VAL A 320 -5.68 -1.10 -18.39
C VAL A 320 -4.66 -1.18 -19.52
N PRO A 321 -4.97 -1.78 -20.68
CA PRO A 321 -4.04 -1.90 -21.80
C PRO A 321 -3.75 -0.50 -22.37
N CYS A 322 -2.88 0.25 -21.70
CA CYS A 322 -2.55 1.64 -21.97
C CYS A 322 -1.10 1.90 -21.58
N LEU A 323 -0.53 2.97 -22.14
CA LEU A 323 0.86 3.33 -21.97
C LEU A 323 0.98 4.70 -21.30
N PRO A 324 1.64 4.82 -20.13
CA PRO A 324 2.00 6.11 -19.58
C PRO A 324 3.08 6.76 -20.45
N ILE A 325 2.74 7.87 -21.12
CA ILE A 325 3.62 8.54 -22.10
C ILE A 325 4.28 9.80 -21.54
N LEU A 326 3.80 10.35 -20.42
CA LEU A 326 4.40 11.52 -19.76
C LEU A 326 4.01 11.58 -18.27
N PHE A 327 4.99 11.91 -17.43
CA PHE A 327 4.79 12.38 -16.05
C PHE A 327 5.37 13.78 -15.95
N LYS A 328 4.53 14.80 -15.75
CA LYS A 328 4.96 16.20 -15.65
C LYS A 328 4.07 16.94 -14.66
N ASP A 329 4.66 17.75 -13.79
CA ASP A 329 3.95 18.60 -12.83
C ASP A 329 2.86 17.84 -12.03
N GLU A 330 3.19 16.62 -11.61
CA GLU A 330 2.28 15.71 -10.90
C GLU A 330 1.01 15.34 -11.69
N GLN A 331 1.09 15.39 -13.02
CA GLN A 331 0.08 14.88 -13.94
C GLN A 331 0.60 13.62 -14.64
N ILE A 332 -0.33 12.70 -14.92
CA ILE A 332 -0.06 11.47 -15.66
C ILE A 332 -0.82 11.57 -16.99
N ILE A 333 -0.09 11.43 -18.09
CA ILE A 333 -0.70 11.32 -19.42
C ILE A 333 -0.62 9.86 -19.86
N LEU A 334 -1.78 9.26 -20.09
CA LEU A 334 -1.95 7.88 -20.51
C LEU A 334 -2.45 7.85 -21.94
N TRP A 335 -1.90 6.95 -22.75
CA TRP A 335 -2.33 6.72 -24.12
C TRP A 335 -2.84 5.29 -24.26
N ARG A 336 -4.00 5.10 -24.90
CA ARG A 336 -4.61 3.78 -25.09
C ARG A 336 -3.76 2.81 -25.91
N GLY A 337 -2.87 3.31 -26.77
CA GLY A 337 -2.26 2.50 -27.83
C GLY A 337 -3.05 2.61 -29.14
N LYS A 338 -2.47 2.11 -30.24
CA LYS A 338 -3.17 2.00 -31.52
C LYS A 338 -4.25 0.92 -31.39
N ARG A 339 -5.48 1.20 -31.83
CA ARG A 339 -6.49 0.16 -32.03
C ARG A 339 -5.96 -0.71 -33.17
N HIS A 340 -5.47 -1.91 -32.88
CA HIS A 340 -5.31 -2.89 -33.95
C HIS A 340 -6.71 -3.21 -34.47
N LEU A 341 -6.91 -3.06 -35.78
CA LEU A 341 -8.10 -3.52 -36.49
C LEU A 341 -8.07 -5.06 -36.53
N GLU A 342 -8.18 -5.72 -35.38
CA GLU A 342 -8.33 -7.17 -35.28
C GLU A 342 -9.81 -7.55 -35.36
N GLU A 343 -10.48 -7.13 -36.44
CA GLU A 343 -11.83 -7.61 -36.80
C GLU A 343 -11.95 -8.03 -38.29
N ASN A 344 -10.84 -8.06 -39.05
CA ASN A 344 -10.88 -8.38 -40.50
C ASN A 344 -10.00 -9.59 -40.90
N SER A 345 -10.03 -10.70 -40.17
CA SER A 345 -9.45 -11.97 -40.66
C SER A 345 -10.19 -13.26 -40.31
N ASP A 346 -11.32 -13.21 -39.60
CA ASP A 346 -12.07 -14.44 -39.26
C ASP A 346 -13.21 -14.78 -40.23
N ASN A 347 -13.19 -14.25 -41.46
CA ASN A 347 -14.28 -14.51 -42.43
C ASN A 347 -13.84 -14.84 -43.86
N SER A 348 -12.69 -15.50 -44.05
CA SER A 348 -12.29 -16.00 -45.38
C SER A 348 -11.96 -17.49 -45.50
N ASP A 349 -11.97 -18.27 -44.41
CA ASP A 349 -11.56 -19.69 -44.47
C ASP A 349 -12.71 -20.71 -44.45
N ALA A 350 -13.96 -20.27 -44.63
CA ALA A 350 -15.13 -21.15 -44.63
C ALA A 350 -15.68 -21.50 -46.03
N ASN A 351 -14.96 -21.24 -47.14
CA ASN A 351 -15.48 -21.57 -48.48
C ASN A 351 -14.43 -22.02 -49.50
N VAL A 352 -13.60 -23.03 -49.18
CA VAL A 352 -12.88 -23.82 -50.21
C VAL A 352 -12.73 -25.28 -49.74
N LYS A 353 -13.85 -26.01 -49.57
CA LYS A 353 -13.85 -27.49 -49.57
C LYS A 353 -15.15 -28.02 -50.16
N SER A 354 -15.34 -27.75 -51.45
CA SER A 354 -16.18 -28.58 -52.32
C SER A 354 -15.82 -28.19 -53.74
N VAL A 355 -15.14 -29.09 -54.46
CA VAL A 355 -15.08 -29.29 -55.93
C VAL A 355 -13.74 -29.94 -56.27
N ASP A 356 -13.84 -31.16 -56.81
CA ASP A 356 -12.85 -31.98 -57.56
C ASP A 356 -11.68 -32.59 -56.74
N THR A 357 -11.41 -33.91 -56.74
CA THR A 357 -11.73 -35.05 -57.62
C THR A 357 -11.62 -36.34 -56.82
#